data_AF-A0A414ZEF7-F1
#
_entry.id   AF-A0A414ZEF7-F1
#
_cell.length_a   1.000
_cell.length_b   1.000
_cell.length_c   1.000
_cell.angle_alpha   90.00
_cell.angle_beta   90.00
_cell.angle_gamma   90.00
#
_symmetry.space_group_name_H-M   'P 1'
#
loop_
_entity.id
_entity.type
_entity.pdbx_description
1 polymer ?
#
loop_
_entity_poly.entity_id
_entity_poly.type
_entity_poly.pdbx_seq_one_letter_code
_entity_poly.pdbx_strand_id
1 'polypeptide(L)'
;MKNNISIDSLNTHLFEAIEMLKNNSDPNASANEKIDVNTAKTIADLGKVVIEGYKVKAQVLNIMAKTDNPNSTKQLLGGAGIISQELQIEQ
;
A
#
# COMPACT_ATOMS: atom_id res chain seq x y z
N MET A 1 -18.73 -6.63 7.31
CA MET A 1 -17.48 -6.08 7.87
C MET A 1 -16.73 -5.40 6.72
N LYS A 2 -16.37 -4.12 6.85
CA LYS A 2 -15.44 -3.51 5.89
C LYS A 2 -14.08 -4.13 6.16
N ASN A 3 -13.56 -4.95 5.25
CA ASN A 3 -12.17 -5.38 5.32
C ASN A 3 -11.32 -4.13 5.12
N ASN A 4 -10.84 -3.53 6.21
CA ASN A 4 -9.80 -2.51 6.13
C ASN A 4 -8.56 -3.20 5.59
N ILE A 5 -8.34 -3.11 4.28
CA ILE A 5 -7.12 -3.60 3.64
C ILE A 5 -5.98 -2.77 4.22
N SER A 6 -5.16 -3.38 5.07
CA SER A 6 -3.98 -2.71 5.62
C SER A 6 -2.94 -2.55 4.53
N ILE A 7 -2.00 -1.62 4.72
CA ILE A 7 -0.88 -1.47 3.78
C ILE A 7 -0.03 -2.75 3.72
N ASP A 8 0.05 -3.51 4.82
CA ASP A 8 0.74 -4.79 4.84
C ASP A 8 0.01 -5.84 3.97
N SER A 9 -1.33 -5.84 3.99
CA SER A 9 -2.12 -6.69 3.07
C SER A 9 -1.94 -6.29 1.61
N LEU A 10 -1.83 -4.99 1.30
CA LEU A 10 -1.53 -4.51 -0.06
C LEU A 10 -0.15 -4.99 -0.54
N ASN A 11 0.84 -5.04 0.35
CA ASN A 11 2.17 -5.53 0.02
C ASN A 11 2.21 -7.02 -0.31
N THR A 12 1.53 -7.85 0.49
CA THR A 12 1.44 -9.28 0.22
C THR A 12 0.82 -9.51 -1.16
N HIS A 13 -0.28 -8.82 -1.47
CA HIS A 13 -0.93 -8.95 -2.77
C HIS A 13 -0.09 -8.41 -3.94
N LEU A 14 0.69 -7.35 -3.73
CA LEU A 14 1.64 -6.87 -4.74
C LEU A 14 2.74 -7.90 -4.99
N PHE A 15 3.28 -8.52 -3.94
CA PHE A 15 4.32 -9.54 -4.06
C PHE A 15 3.79 -10.78 -4.80
N GLU A 16 2.60 -11.27 -4.43
CA GLU A 16 1.91 -12.36 -5.13
C GLU A 16 1.70 -12.04 -6.61
N ALA A 17 1.22 -10.82 -6.92
CA ALA A 17 0.99 -10.40 -8.29
C ALA A 17 2.28 -10.29 -9.12
N ILE A 18 3.40 -9.87 -8.50
CA ILE A 18 4.72 -9.87 -9.14
C ILE A 18 5.26 -11.29 -9.33
N GLU A 19 5.05 -12.19 -8.38
CA GLU A 19 5.43 -13.59 -8.52
C GLU A 19 4.73 -14.25 -9.71
N MET A 20 3.45 -13.95 -9.95
CA MET A 20 2.74 -14.42 -11.14
C MET A 20 3.38 -13.93 -12.45
N LEU A 21 4.06 -12.77 -12.46
CA LEU A 21 4.74 -12.28 -13.67
C LEU A 21 5.91 -13.17 -14.09
N LYS A 22 6.50 -13.95 -13.17
CA LYS A 22 7.59 -14.88 -13.52
C LYS A 22 7.13 -15.97 -14.48
N ASN A 23 5.87 -16.40 -14.38
CA ASN A 23 5.28 -17.43 -15.24
C ASN A 23 5.17 -16.99 -16.70
N ASN A 24 5.14 -15.69 -16.99
CA ASN A 24 5.14 -15.19 -18.37
C ASN A 24 6.41 -15.53 -19.14
N SER A 25 7.53 -15.56 -18.44
CA SER A 25 8.84 -15.87 -19.02
C SER A 25 9.16 -17.37 -19.02
N ASP A 26 8.33 -18.20 -18.36
CA ASP A 26 8.51 -19.65 -18.34
C ASP A 26 7.96 -20.27 -19.65
N PRO A 27 8.80 -20.95 -20.46
CA PRO A 27 8.33 -21.63 -21.66
C PRO A 27 7.40 -22.81 -21.38
N ASN A 28 7.41 -23.36 -20.15
CA ASN A 28 6.62 -24.53 -19.77
C ASN A 28 5.30 -24.17 -19.05
N ALA A 29 5.10 -22.91 -18.68
CA ALA A 29 3.85 -22.47 -18.05
C ALA A 29 2.68 -22.59 -19.05
N SER A 30 1.54 -23.06 -18.56
CA SER A 30 0.32 -23.19 -19.36
C SER A 30 -0.21 -21.81 -19.76
N ALA A 31 -0.93 -21.72 -20.89
CA ALA A 31 -1.42 -20.43 -21.39
C ALA A 31 -2.32 -19.67 -20.39
N ASN A 32 -3.03 -20.42 -19.55
CA ASN A 32 -3.88 -19.95 -18.47
C ASN A 32 -3.12 -19.51 -17.20
N GLU A 33 -1.83 -19.86 -17.07
CA GLU A 33 -0.93 -19.35 -16.03
C GLU A 33 -0.14 -18.12 -16.48
N LYS A 34 -0.21 -17.80 -17.78
CA LYS A 34 0.39 -16.60 -18.36
C LYS A 34 -0.59 -15.44 -18.30
N ILE A 35 -0.06 -14.26 -18.01
CA ILE A 35 -0.79 -13.00 -17.91
C ILE A 35 -0.45 -12.14 -19.13
N ASP A 36 -1.47 -11.52 -19.74
CA ASP A 36 -1.24 -10.61 -20.86
C ASP A 36 -0.56 -9.30 -20.41
N VAL A 37 0.00 -8.57 -21.37
CA VAL A 37 0.76 -7.33 -21.12
C VAL A 37 -0.08 -6.27 -20.41
N ASN A 38 -1.38 -6.17 -20.68
CA ASN A 38 -2.23 -5.17 -20.03
C ASN A 38 -2.49 -5.52 -18.57
N THR A 39 -2.68 -6.81 -18.26
CA THR A 39 -2.80 -7.26 -16.86
C THR A 39 -1.49 -7.04 -16.10
N ALA A 40 -0.35 -7.37 -16.70
CA ALA A 40 0.96 -7.11 -16.12
C ALA A 40 1.20 -5.61 -15.85
N LYS A 41 0.82 -4.75 -16.80
CA LYS A 41 0.89 -3.30 -16.64
C LYS A 41 0.00 -2.81 -15.49
N THR A 42 -1.21 -3.35 -15.37
CA THR A 42 -2.15 -3.00 -14.30
C THR A 42 -1.57 -3.35 -12.94
N ILE A 43 -0.91 -4.51 -12.80
CA ILE A 43 -0.22 -4.92 -11.57
C ILE A 43 0.93 -3.95 -11.24
N ALA A 44 1.74 -3.58 -12.23
CA ALA A 44 2.84 -2.63 -12.03
C ALA A 44 2.33 -1.23 -11.63
N ASP A 45 1.24 -0.77 -12.23
CA ASP A 45 0.61 0.51 -11.90
C ASP A 45 0.04 0.49 -10.46
N LEU A 46 -0.57 -0.62 -10.04
CA LEU A 46 -1.00 -0.81 -8.65
C LEU A 46 0.20 -0.79 -7.69
N GLY A 47 1.30 -1.46 -8.03
CA GLY A 47 2.53 -1.45 -7.24
C GLY A 47 3.11 -0.05 -7.04
N LYS A 48 3.08 0.77 -8.09
CA LYS A 48 3.48 2.18 -8.01
C LYS A 48 2.64 2.96 -6.99
N VAL A 49 1.31 2.80 -7.03
CA VAL A 49 0.41 3.47 -6.08
C VAL A 49 0.69 3.05 -4.63
N VAL A 50 0.95 1.76 -4.39
CA VAL A 50 1.31 1.25 -3.06
C VAL A 50 2.61 1.87 -2.54
N ILE A 51 3.65 1.93 -3.39
CA ILE A 51 4.95 2.55 -3.03
C ILE A 51 4.78 4.04 -2.70
N GLU A 52 3.99 4.78 -3.47
CA GLU A 52 3.69 6.18 -3.16
C GLU A 52 2.97 6.31 -1.81
N GLY A 53 2.05 5.39 -1.48
CA GLY A 53 1.45 5.30 -0.15
C GLY A 53 2.46 5.10 0.98
N TYR A 54 3.49 4.27 0.76
CA TYR A 54 4.60 4.08 1.70
C TYR A 54 5.43 5.34 1.92
N LYS A 55 5.74 6.08 0.85
CA LYS A 55 6.48 7.35 0.94
C LYS A 55 5.72 8.36 1.79
N VAL A 56 4.40 8.46 1.60
CA VAL A 56 3.53 9.32 2.41
C VAL A 56 3.57 8.90 3.89
N LYS A 57 3.46 7.60 4.20
CA LYS A 57 3.62 7.12 5.59
C LYS A 57 4.98 7.46 6.20
N ALA A 58 6.07 7.27 5.46
CA ALA A 58 7.41 7.59 5.93
C ALA A 58 7.57 9.10 6.19
N GLN A 59 7.02 9.95 5.30
CA GLN A 59 6.99 11.40 5.49
C GLN A 59 6.21 11.79 6.76
N VAL A 60 5.07 11.17 7.01
CA VAL A 60 4.27 11.38 8.23
C VAL A 60 5.06 11.02 9.48
N LEU A 61 5.71 9.86 9.52
CA LEU A 61 6.53 9.44 10.66
C LEU A 61 7.67 10.44 10.91
N ASN A 62 8.33 10.91 9.84
CA ASN A 62 9.39 11.91 9.96
C ASN A 62 8.87 13.28 10.43
N ILE A 63 7.66 13.70 10.01
CA ILE A 63 6.99 14.91 10.51
C ILE A 63 6.68 14.76 12.01
N MET A 64 6.10 13.63 12.41
CA MET A 64 5.74 13.34 13.80
C MET A 64 6.96 13.22 14.71
N ALA A 65 8.10 12.74 14.20
CA ALA A 65 9.35 12.65 14.97
C ALA A 65 10.02 14.01 15.21
N LYS A 66 9.66 15.03 14.42
CA LYS A 66 10.30 16.36 14.44
C LYS A 66 9.38 17.49 14.91
N THR A 67 8.11 17.21 15.18
CA THR A 67 7.14 18.23 15.60
C THR A 67 7.27 18.51 17.09
N ASP A 68 7.28 19.81 17.43
CA ASP A 68 7.24 20.27 18.82
C ASP A 68 5.84 20.12 19.44
N ASN A 69 4.82 19.86 18.61
CA ASN A 69 3.44 19.64 19.06
C ASN A 69 2.79 18.42 18.36
N PRO A 70 3.08 17.19 18.84
CA PRO A 70 2.58 15.95 18.25
C PRO A 70 1.05 15.86 18.16
N ASN A 71 0.32 16.42 19.14
CA ASN A 71 -1.13 16.31 19.20
C ASN A 71 -1.81 17.14 18.10
N SER A 72 -1.40 18.39 17.91
CA SER A 72 -1.94 19.25 16.84
C SER A 72 -1.56 18.72 15.45
N THR A 73 -0.32 18.23 15.28
CA THR A 73 0.11 17.59 14.03
C THR A 73 -0.72 16.35 13.72
N LYS A 74 -1.02 15.50 14.71
CA LYS A 74 -1.87 14.32 14.53
C LYS A 74 -3.28 14.69 14.08
N GLN A 75 -3.90 15.73 14.65
CA GLN A 75 -5.21 16.21 14.21
C GLN A 75 -5.21 16.72 12.77
N LEU A 76 -4.20 17.51 12.39
CA LEU A 76 -4.04 18.00 11.01
C LEU A 76 -3.91 16.85 10.01
N LEU A 77 -3.05 15.87 10.31
CA LEU A 77 -2.84 14.70 9.46
C LEU A 77 -4.09 13.81 9.36
N GLY A 78 -4.86 13.70 10.45
CA GLY A 78 -6.15 13.02 10.46
C GLY A 78 -7.21 13.76 9.62
N GLY A 79 -7.30 15.09 9.74
CA GLY A 79 -8.20 15.91 8.92
C GLY A 79 -7.85 15.92 7.43
N ALA A 80 -6.58 15.72 7.09
CA ALA A 80 -6.11 15.56 5.72
C ALA A 80 -6.31 14.13 5.16
N GLY A 81 -6.83 13.19 5.96
CA GLY A 81 -7.04 11.80 5.54
C GLY A 81 -5.75 11.00 5.34
N ILE A 82 -4.62 11.48 5.86
CA ILE A 82 -3.31 10.85 5.68
C ILE A 82 -3.10 9.70 6.69
N ILE A 83 -3.67 9.84 7.89
CA ILE A 83 -3.73 8.79 8.92
C ILE A 83 -5.19 8.50 9.26
N SER A 84 -5.50 7.22 9.52
CA SER A 84 -6.82 6.83 10.03
C SER A 84 -7.04 7.44 11.41
N GLN A 85 -8.19 8.09 11.61
CA GLN A 85 -8.70 8.41 12.94
C GLN A 85 -9.25 7.13 13.58
N GLU A 86 -8.40 6.18 13.95
CA GLU A 86 -8.84 5.06 14.77
C GLU A 86 -8.90 5.51 16.24
N LEU A 87 -10.15 5.63 16.68
CA LEU A 87 -10.73 5.82 18.01
C LEU A 87 -9.75 5.86 19.18
N GLN A 88 -9.78 6.99 19.90
CA GLN A 88 -9.47 7.00 21.31
C GLN A 88 -10.34 5.92 21.99
N ILE A 89 -9.74 4.77 22.32
CA ILE A 89 -10.28 3.96 23.40
C ILE A 89 -9.80 4.65 24.68
N GLU A 90 -10.60 5.61 25.14
CA GLU A 90 -10.55 6.08 26.52
C GLU A 90 -11.16 4.98 27.40
N GLN A 91 -10.29 4.25 28.11
CA GLN A 91 -10.22 4.17 29.59
C GLN A 91 -9.27 3.06 30.01
#